data_AF-A0A7X6JLF3-F1
#
_entry.id   AF-A0A7X6JLF3-F1
#
_cell.length_a   1.000
_cell.length_b   1.000
_cell.length_c   1.000
_cell.angle_alpha   90.00
_cell.angle_beta   90.00
_cell.angle_gamma   90.00
#
_symmetry.space_group_name_H-M   'P 1'
#
loop_
_entity.id
_entity.type
_entity.pdbx_description
1 polymer ?
#
loop_
_entity_poly.entity_id
_entity_poly.type
_entity_poly.pdbx_seq_one_letter_code
_entity_poly.pdbx_strand_id
1 'polypeptide(L)'
;MDEIFFETKIKQDGTKLFAFSIPLMQHRDGAKGGGKGGRGQGVERSGRGGRQGQESREGSSHSSDRMTEQLYTSLDEKLDETGYCQTGFLEIDTHQTEDRLHLLGECNETASELDRIEFPNVN
;
A
#
# COMPACT_ATOMS: atom_id res chain seq x y z
N MET A 1 -0.30 13.74 11.33
CA MET A 1 -0.51 13.68 9.88
C MET A 1 0.50 12.66 9.42
N ASP A 2 0.03 11.46 9.10
CA ASP A 2 0.94 10.40 8.65
C ASP A 2 1.39 10.79 7.24
N GLU A 3 2.58 11.38 7.17
CA GLU A 3 3.10 12.02 5.96
C GLU A 3 3.57 10.96 4.96
N ILE A 4 3.16 11.12 3.70
CA ILE A 4 3.66 10.35 2.56
C ILE A 4 5.09 10.80 2.29
N PHE A 5 6.00 9.85 2.05
CA PHE A 5 7.39 10.13 1.74
C PHE A 5 7.63 9.97 0.24
N PHE A 6 8.28 10.94 -0.38
CA PHE A 6 8.73 10.86 -1.77
C PHE A 6 10.10 11.50 -1.89
N GLU A 7 11.11 10.68 -2.20
CA GLU A 7 12.48 11.11 -2.41
C GLU A 7 12.92 10.75 -3.83
N THR A 8 13.63 11.66 -4.48
CA THR A 8 14.14 11.47 -5.84
C THR A 8 15.65 11.46 -5.84
N LYS A 9 16.23 10.71 -6.80
CA LYS A 9 17.66 10.66 -7.00
C LYS A 9 18.01 10.49 -8.47
N ILE A 10 18.81 11.41 -8.99
CA ILE A 10 19.36 11.34 -10.35
C ILE A 10 20.80 10.85 -10.28
N LYS A 11 21.07 9.69 -10.88
CA LYS A 11 22.42 9.13 -11.00
C LYS A 11 23.25 9.89 -12.05
N GLN A 12 24.57 9.69 -12.02
CA GLN A 12 25.49 10.35 -12.95
C GLN A 12 25.25 9.97 -14.42
N ASP A 13 24.84 8.72 -14.67
CA ASP A 13 24.44 8.19 -15.98
C ASP A 13 23.10 8.73 -16.49
N GLY A 14 22.40 9.52 -15.68
CA GLY A 14 21.09 10.09 -16.00
C GLY A 14 19.91 9.20 -15.59
N THR A 15 20.14 8.03 -15.00
CA THR A 15 19.04 7.21 -14.46
C THR A 15 18.32 7.96 -13.34
N LYS A 16 16.99 8.05 -13.44
CA LYS A 16 16.12 8.67 -12.44
C LYS A 16 15.53 7.61 -11.53
N LEU A 17 15.88 7.66 -10.25
CA LEU A 17 15.33 6.80 -9.21
C LEU A 17 14.40 7.58 -8.29
N PHE A 18 13.48 6.88 -7.65
CA PHE A 18 12.69 7.42 -6.55
C PHE A 18 12.44 6.37 -5.47
N ALA A 19 12.17 6.86 -4.25
CA ALA A 19 11.66 6.10 -3.13
C ALA A 19 10.35 6.72 -2.67
N PHE A 20 9.29 5.92 -2.60
CA PHE A 20 7.97 6.33 -2.18
C PHE A 20 7.49 5.49 -1.01
N SER A 21 6.85 6.09 -0.01
CA SER A 21 6.20 5.30 1.03
C SER A 21 4.96 5.95 1.61
N ILE A 22 3.96 5.11 1.90
CA ILE A 22 2.72 5.51 2.57
C ILE A 22 2.60 4.81 3.92
N PRO A 23 1.96 5.45 4.92
CA PRO A 23 1.67 4.81 6.19
C PRO A 23 0.72 3.62 6.00
N LEU A 24 0.98 2.54 6.71
CA LEU A 24 0.01 1.47 6.88
C LEU A 24 -1.08 2.00 7.79
N MET A 25 -2.30 2.10 7.28
CA MET A 25 -3.46 2.24 8.14
C MET A 25 -3.57 0.94 8.93
N GLN A 26 -2.98 0.91 10.13
CA GLN A 26 -3.28 -0.14 11.09
C GLN A 26 -4.79 -0.08 11.27
N HIS A 27 -5.49 -1.13 10.83
CA HIS A 27 -6.82 -1.40 11.32
C HIS A 27 -6.67 -1.44 12.83
N ARG A 28 -6.98 -0.33 13.51
CA ARG A 28 -7.31 -0.39 14.91
C ARG A 28 -8.52 -1.30 14.94
N ASP A 29 -8.29 -2.57 15.26
CA ASP A 29 -9.28 -3.48 15.80
C ASP A 29 -9.76 -2.93 17.15
N GLY A 30 -10.37 -1.74 17.09
CA GLY A 30 -10.98 -1.01 18.17
C GLY A 30 -12.47 -1.25 18.15
N ALA A 31 -12.88 -2.52 18.11
CA ALA A 31 -14.23 -2.93 18.47
C ALA A 31 -14.21 -4.26 19.23
N LYS A 32 -13.38 -4.35 20.27
CA LYS A 32 -13.69 -5.22 21.41
C LYS A 32 -14.82 -4.57 22.20
N GLY A 33 -16.04 -4.70 21.70
CA GLY A 33 -17.27 -4.18 22.29
C GLY A 33 -18.27 -5.29 22.60
N GLY A 34 -18.15 -5.86 23.80
CA GLY A 34 -19.28 -6.32 24.62
C GLY A 34 -20.08 -7.54 24.15
N GLY A 35 -19.83 -8.69 24.77
CA GLY A 35 -20.82 -9.76 24.82
C GLY A 35 -22.08 -9.35 25.59
N LYS A 36 -23.25 -9.82 25.16
CA LYS A 36 -24.35 -10.22 26.06
C LYS A 36 -25.33 -11.11 25.31
N GLY A 37 -25.45 -12.36 25.77
CA GLY A 37 -26.51 -13.26 25.35
C GLY A 37 -27.90 -12.71 25.65
N GLY A 38 -28.89 -13.15 24.86
CA GLY A 38 -30.28 -12.73 25.03
C GLY A 38 -31.28 -13.39 24.09
N ARG A 39 -31.59 -14.67 24.37
CA ARG A 39 -32.89 -15.37 24.24
C ARG A 39 -33.85 -15.03 23.07
N GLY A 40 -34.08 -16.04 22.22
CA GLY A 40 -35.33 -16.26 21.49
C GLY A 40 -35.44 -17.71 21.03
N GLN A 41 -35.87 -18.62 21.91
CA GLN A 41 -37.07 -19.44 21.77
C GLN A 41 -37.30 -20.10 20.39
N GLY A 42 -37.03 -21.41 20.34
CA GLY A 42 -37.98 -22.41 19.86
C GLY A 42 -37.95 -22.77 18.38
N VAL A 43 -37.32 -23.91 18.03
CA VAL A 43 -38.01 -25.06 17.41
C VAL A 43 -37.08 -26.26 17.37
N GLU A 44 -37.52 -27.35 18.00
CA GLU A 44 -36.96 -28.68 17.86
C GLU A 44 -37.23 -29.21 16.45
N ARG A 45 -36.19 -29.46 15.63
CA ARG A 45 -36.23 -30.46 14.56
C ARG A 45 -34.88 -31.12 14.37
N SER A 46 -34.85 -32.40 14.70
CA SER A 46 -33.79 -33.36 14.39
C SER A 46 -33.42 -33.34 12.91
N GLY A 47 -32.13 -33.18 12.61
CA GLY A 47 -31.63 -33.19 11.23
C GLY A 47 -30.14 -33.54 11.20
N ARG A 48 -29.84 -34.71 10.62
CA ARG A 48 -28.53 -35.29 10.33
C ARG A 48 -27.46 -34.28 9.86
N GLY A 49 -26.26 -34.44 10.41
CA GLY A 49 -24.99 -34.44 9.67
C GLY A 49 -24.65 -33.19 8.85
N GLY A 50 -23.94 -32.25 9.48
CA GLY A 50 -23.28 -31.16 8.79
C GLY A 50 -22.22 -30.52 9.68
N ARG A 51 -21.04 -31.16 9.80
CA ARG A 51 -19.86 -30.45 10.33
C ARG A 51 -19.32 -29.57 9.21
N GLN A 52 -19.98 -28.42 9.03
CA GLN A 52 -19.40 -27.22 8.45
C GLN A 52 -18.32 -26.74 9.42
N GLY A 53 -17.09 -27.15 9.17
CA GLY A 53 -15.91 -26.52 9.72
C GLY A 53 -15.56 -25.36 8.82
N GLN A 54 -16.02 -24.16 9.19
CA GLN A 54 -15.50 -22.91 8.67
C GLN A 54 -13.99 -22.87 8.88
N GLU A 55 -13.23 -22.92 7.80
CA GLU A 55 -11.85 -22.47 7.77
C GLU A 55 -11.72 -21.38 6.70
N SER A 56 -12.50 -20.31 6.85
CA SER A 56 -12.23 -19.05 6.14
C SER A 56 -10.96 -18.43 6.72
N ARG A 57 -9.80 -18.95 6.32
CA ARG A 57 -8.49 -18.31 6.45
C ARG A 57 -8.19 -17.54 5.17
N GLU A 58 -9.08 -16.64 4.79
CA GLU A 58 -8.97 -15.81 3.57
C GLU A 58 -9.16 -14.31 3.89
N GLY A 59 -8.77 -13.89 5.10
CA GLY A 59 -8.92 -12.49 5.56
C GLY A 59 -7.70 -11.60 5.30
N SER A 60 -6.53 -12.17 5.01
CA SER A 60 -5.27 -11.40 4.95
C SER A 60 -4.92 -10.93 3.54
N SER A 61 -5.27 -11.71 2.50
CA SER A 61 -4.87 -11.40 1.12
C SER A 61 -5.56 -10.16 0.56
N HIS A 62 -6.85 -9.99 0.83
CA HIS A 62 -7.63 -8.86 0.30
C HIS A 62 -7.26 -7.52 0.94
N SER A 63 -6.77 -7.52 2.18
CA SER A 63 -6.37 -6.29 2.87
C SER A 63 -5.02 -5.80 2.37
N SER A 64 -4.07 -6.71 2.15
CA SER A 64 -2.75 -6.39 1.58
C SER A 64 -2.89 -5.84 0.17
N ASP A 65 -3.71 -6.48 -0.66
CA ASP A 65 -3.98 -6.08 -2.05
C ASP A 65 -4.52 -4.65 -2.12
N ARG A 66 -5.52 -4.31 -1.30
CA ARG A 66 -6.08 -2.94 -1.26
C ARG A 66 -5.07 -1.86 -0.85
N MET A 67 -4.18 -2.17 0.08
CA MET A 67 -3.15 -1.23 0.51
C MET A 67 -2.10 -1.01 -0.58
N THR A 68 -1.75 -2.07 -1.29
CA THR A 68 -0.87 -2.01 -2.45
C THR A 68 -1.48 -1.19 -3.59
N GLU A 69 -2.77 -1.35 -3.87
CA GLU A 69 -3.47 -0.51 -4.87
C GLU A 69 -3.47 0.98 -4.46
N GLN A 70 -3.64 1.27 -3.17
CA GLN A 70 -3.53 2.65 -2.66
C GLN A 70 -2.12 3.22 -2.81
N LEU A 71 -1.08 2.42 -2.59
CA LEU A 71 0.31 2.83 -2.83
C LEU A 71 0.52 3.25 -4.27
N TYR A 72 0.11 2.43 -5.25
CA TYR A 72 0.26 2.77 -6.66
C TYR A 72 -0.58 3.98 -7.06
N THR A 73 -1.82 4.09 -6.56
CA THR A 73 -2.68 5.25 -6.84
C THR A 73 -2.04 6.55 -6.33
N SER A 74 -1.59 6.57 -5.07
CA SER A 74 -0.94 7.77 -4.51
C SER A 74 0.42 8.06 -5.15
N LEU A 75 1.14 7.03 -5.62
CA LEU A 75 2.36 7.21 -6.37
C LEU A 75 2.10 7.87 -7.73
N ASP A 76 1.08 7.41 -8.46
CA ASP A 76 0.68 7.97 -9.75
C ASP A 76 0.33 9.45 -9.63
N GLU A 77 -0.53 9.79 -8.66
CA GLU A 77 -0.84 11.18 -8.31
C GLU A 77 0.42 11.98 -7.99
N LYS A 78 1.37 11.38 -7.25
CA LYS A 78 2.60 12.08 -6.87
C LYS A 78 3.54 12.32 -8.04
N LEU A 79 3.65 11.36 -8.96
CA LEU A 79 4.45 11.49 -10.17
C LEU A 79 3.83 12.52 -11.13
N ASP A 80 2.51 12.56 -11.24
CA ASP A 80 1.79 13.58 -12.02
C ASP A 80 1.96 14.99 -11.42
N GLU A 81 1.87 15.12 -10.09
CA GLU A 81 2.08 16.40 -9.40
C GLU A 81 3.50 16.94 -9.58
N THR A 82 4.50 16.06 -9.48
CA THR A 82 5.90 16.45 -9.51
C THR A 82 6.47 16.52 -10.93
N GLY A 83 5.94 15.74 -11.87
CA GLY A 83 6.48 15.60 -13.21
C GLY A 83 7.81 14.83 -13.26
N TYR A 84 8.18 14.11 -12.19
CA TYR A 84 9.49 13.46 -12.10
C TYR A 84 9.67 12.32 -13.10
N CYS A 85 8.65 11.45 -13.28
CA CYS A 85 8.62 10.45 -14.34
C CYS A 85 7.50 10.79 -15.34
N GLN A 86 7.84 11.05 -16.61
CA GLN A 86 6.88 11.46 -17.65
C GLN A 86 6.44 10.30 -18.56
N THR A 87 7.26 9.25 -18.67
CA THR A 87 6.98 8.08 -19.54
C THR A 87 6.68 6.81 -18.76
N GLY A 88 6.28 6.98 -17.49
CA GLY A 88 6.07 5.91 -16.53
C GLY A 88 7.34 5.47 -15.81
N PHE A 89 7.22 4.43 -15.00
CA PHE A 89 8.30 3.88 -14.19
C PHE A 89 8.32 2.35 -14.21
N LEU A 90 9.48 1.80 -13.86
CA LEU A 90 9.68 0.40 -13.53
C LEU A 90 9.81 0.27 -12.02
N GLU A 91 9.08 -0.67 -11.44
CA GLU A 91 9.25 -1.05 -10.04
C GLU A 91 10.54 -1.87 -9.85
N ILE A 92 11.37 -1.46 -8.90
CA ILE A 92 12.59 -2.17 -8.52
C ILE A 92 12.30 -3.08 -7.32
N ASP A 93 11.63 -2.55 -6.30
CA ASP A 93 11.34 -3.27 -5.07
C ASP A 93 10.11 -2.67 -4.38
N THR A 94 9.24 -3.53 -3.86
CA THR A 94 8.13 -3.15 -3.00
C THR A 94 8.16 -4.00 -1.75
N HIS A 95 8.18 -3.35 -0.59
CA HIS A 95 8.24 -4.06 0.68
C HIS A 95 7.45 -3.33 1.77
N GLN A 96 6.94 -4.13 2.70
CA GLN A 96 6.18 -3.65 3.84
C GLN A 96 7.06 -3.67 5.10
N THR A 97 7.04 -2.58 5.85
CA THR A 97 7.59 -2.46 7.21
C THR A 97 6.45 -2.49 8.25
N GLU A 98 6.75 -2.40 9.54
CA GLU A 98 5.70 -2.46 10.59
C GLU A 98 4.65 -1.34 10.47
N ASP A 99 5.05 -0.19 9.97
CA ASP A 99 4.25 1.04 9.95
C ASP A 99 4.04 1.62 8.55
N ARG A 100 4.76 1.17 7.52
CA ARG A 100 4.72 1.75 6.16
C ARG A 100 4.86 0.71 5.06
N LEU A 101 4.30 1.04 3.90
CA LEU A 101 4.52 0.34 2.63
C LEU A 101 5.44 1.19 1.75
N HIS A 102 6.55 0.61 1.30
CA HIS A 102 7.61 1.29 0.54
C HIS A 102 7.68 0.74 -0.88
N LEU A 103 7.98 1.62 -1.83
CA LEU A 103 8.26 1.30 -3.23
C LEU A 103 9.52 2.05 -3.68
N LEU A 104 10.43 1.31 -4.30
CA LEU A 104 11.57 1.84 -5.03
C LEU A 104 11.33 1.68 -6.52
N GLY A 105 11.54 2.74 -7.29
CA GLY A 105 11.31 2.72 -8.73
C GLY A 105 12.36 3.50 -9.51
N GLU A 106 12.35 3.25 -10.81
CA GLU A 106 13.17 3.90 -11.83
C GLU A 106 12.27 4.46 -12.92
N CYS A 107 12.44 5.72 -13.32
CA CYS A 107 11.70 6.25 -14.48
C CYS A 107 12.17 5.56 -15.77
N ASN A 108 11.26 5.38 -16.73
CA ASN A 108 11.60 4.79 -18.03
C ASN A 108 12.49 5.70 -18.88
N GLU A 109 12.50 7.01 -18.59
CA GLU A 109 13.34 7.99 -19.25
C GLU A 109 14.53 8.45 -18.40
N THR A 110 15.57 8.91 -19.08
CA THR A 110 16.74 9.53 -18.43
C THR A 110 16.48 10.99 -18.07
N ALA A 111 17.19 11.48 -17.06
CA ALA A 111 17.09 12.85 -16.59
C ALA A 111 17.50 13.86 -17.67
N SER A 112 16.61 14.83 -17.92
CA SER A 112 16.94 16.01 -18.70
C SER A 112 17.88 16.95 -17.93
N GLU A 113 18.44 17.96 -18.60
CA GLU A 113 19.19 19.02 -17.91
C GLU A 113 18.30 19.79 -16.93
N LEU A 114 17.01 19.98 -17.25
CA LEU A 114 16.05 20.63 -16.37
C LEU A 114 15.76 19.77 -15.13
N ASP A 115 15.60 18.45 -15.30
CA ASP A 115 15.36 17.52 -14.19
C ASP A 115 16.46 17.61 -13.14
N ARG A 116 17.73 17.79 -13.57
CA ARG A 116 18.88 17.94 -12.67
C ARG A 116 18.85 19.24 -11.85
N ILE A 117 18.16 20.25 -12.36
CA ILE A 117 18.01 21.56 -11.70
C ILE A 117 16.79 21.53 -10.77
N GLU A 118 15.69 20.90 -11.20
CA GLU A 118 14.44 20.81 -10.44
C GLU A 118 14.50 19.78 -9.31
N PHE A 119 15.24 18.68 -9.52
CA PHE A 119 15.39 17.58 -8.56
C PHE A 119 16.87 17.38 -8.18
N PRO A 120 17.51 18.39 -7.53
CA PRO A 120 18.88 18.25 -7.08
C PRO A 120 18.97 17.20 -5.97
N ASN A 121 19.96 16.31 -6.05
CA ASN A 121 20.24 15.36 -4.98
C ASN A 121 20.68 16.13 -3.73
N VAL A 122 19.80 16.22 -2.73
CA VAL A 122 20.13 16.77 -1.42
C VAL A 122 20.82 15.70 -0.57
N ASN A 123 21.78 16.13 0.26
CA ASN A 123 22.68 15.25 1.03
C ASN A 123 22.44 15.38 2.53
#